data_AF-A0A1E7NEF6-F1
#
_entry.id   AF-A0A1E7NEF6-F1
#
_cell.length_a   1.000
_cell.length_b   1.000
_cell.length_c   1.000
_cell.angle_alpha   90.00
_cell.angle_beta   90.00
_cell.angle_gamma   90.00
#
_symmetry.space_group_name_H-M   'P 1'
#
loop_
_entity.id
_entity.type
_entity.pdbx_description
1 polymer ?
#
loop_
_entity_poly.entity_id
_entity_poly.type
_entity_poly.pdbx_seq_one_letter_code
_entity_poly.pdbx_strand_id
1 'polypeptide(L)'
;MAVDSMRVGEAREWIGEAVVGAVRAGFARDHETMGYAERPAPEPAFKAGRERTGHDSSRVPEVPKALVESWTTDDTPGMFFTYKAEYGGPPLIQLSVRRTWARQVAAAGWAVLGGCAVLDVLDWDESVSPRRPARVRAALVWADYDAGMHGWRAHADNRDLRVAWGPQGQATLVMPWKEPSAGHEVETG
;
A
#
# COMPACT_ATOMS: atom_id res chain seq x y z
N MET A 1 2.95 -28.81 -12.25
CA MET A 1 4.19 -28.11 -11.88
C MET A 1 4.03 -27.68 -10.43
N ALA A 2 4.94 -28.07 -9.53
CA ALA A 2 4.91 -27.57 -8.17
C ALA A 2 5.20 -26.06 -8.25
N VAL A 3 4.23 -25.24 -7.85
CA VAL A 3 4.49 -23.82 -7.62
C VAL A 3 5.41 -23.79 -6.41
N ASP A 4 6.63 -23.26 -6.57
CA ASP A 4 7.53 -23.09 -5.43
C ASP A 4 6.80 -22.26 -4.37
N SER A 5 6.52 -22.89 -3.24
CA SER A 5 5.78 -22.31 -2.13
C SER A 5 6.57 -21.13 -1.57
N MET A 6 6.03 -19.93 -1.69
CA MET A 6 6.67 -18.71 -1.20
C MET A 6 6.86 -18.75 0.32
N ARG A 7 8.06 -18.38 0.77
CA ARG A 7 8.40 -18.29 2.20
C ARG A 7 7.85 -16.99 2.80
N VAL A 8 7.61 -16.99 4.11
CA VAL A 8 7.14 -15.78 4.83
C VAL A 8 8.09 -14.59 4.65
N GLY A 9 9.40 -14.83 4.60
CA GLY A 9 10.39 -13.77 4.33
C GLY A 9 10.20 -13.12 2.96
N GLU A 10 10.02 -13.91 1.92
CA GLU A 10 9.79 -13.43 0.54
C GLU A 10 8.46 -12.67 0.45
N ALA A 11 7.40 -13.18 1.08
CA ALA A 11 6.11 -12.50 1.16
C ALA A 11 6.25 -11.11 1.81
N ARG A 12 7.03 -11.00 2.87
CA ARG A 12 7.32 -9.73 3.55
C ARG A 12 8.10 -8.77 2.64
N GLU A 13 9.07 -9.27 1.88
CA GLU A 13 9.79 -8.44 0.91
C GLU A 13 8.88 -7.89 -0.19
N TRP A 14 8.02 -8.74 -0.76
CA TRP A 14 7.05 -8.32 -1.77
C TRP A 14 6.08 -7.28 -1.24
N ILE A 15 5.59 -7.45 0.00
CA ILE A 15 4.76 -6.47 0.68
C ILE A 15 5.51 -5.14 0.85
N GLY A 16 6.77 -5.20 1.29
CA GLY A 16 7.61 -4.01 1.45
C GLY A 16 7.79 -3.24 0.14
N GLU A 17 8.07 -3.96 -0.95
CA GLU A 17 8.20 -3.38 -2.29
C GLU A 17 6.88 -2.77 -2.78
N ALA A 18 5.76 -3.46 -2.61
CA ALA A 18 4.44 -2.98 -3.00
C ALA A 18 4.05 -1.71 -2.24
N VAL A 19 4.25 -1.69 -0.91
CA VAL A 19 3.95 -0.52 -0.07
C VAL A 19 4.86 0.65 -0.43
N VAL A 20 6.17 0.45 -0.58
CA VAL A 20 7.09 1.52 -0.99
C VAL A 20 6.75 2.05 -2.38
N GLY A 21 6.40 1.17 -3.33
CA GLY A 21 5.93 1.54 -4.65
C GLY A 21 4.67 2.42 -4.59
N ALA A 22 3.69 2.05 -3.77
CA ALA A 22 2.47 2.82 -3.56
C ALA A 22 2.75 4.20 -2.92
N VAL A 23 3.65 4.28 -1.93
CA VAL A 23 4.06 5.57 -1.34
C VAL A 23 4.69 6.48 -2.39
N ARG A 24 5.65 5.95 -3.17
CA ARG A 24 6.34 6.73 -4.21
C ARG A 24 5.36 7.23 -5.27
N ALA A 25 4.46 6.37 -5.74
CA ALA A 25 3.44 6.74 -6.72
C ALA A 25 2.46 7.78 -6.15
N GLY A 26 2.06 7.64 -4.88
CA GLY A 26 1.19 8.61 -4.21
C GLY A 26 1.84 9.97 -4.03
N PHE A 27 3.10 10.03 -3.57
CA PHE A 27 3.85 11.28 -3.49
C PHE A 27 4.03 11.95 -4.85
N ALA A 28 4.42 11.20 -5.88
CA ALA A 28 4.56 11.74 -7.23
C ALA A 28 3.23 12.32 -7.74
N ARG A 29 2.13 11.58 -7.59
CA ARG A 29 0.81 12.05 -7.99
C ARG A 29 0.40 13.32 -7.24
N ASP A 30 0.60 13.37 -5.93
CA ASP A 30 0.25 14.54 -5.11
C ASP A 30 1.09 15.77 -5.49
N HIS A 31 2.40 15.56 -5.69
CA HIS A 31 3.34 16.58 -6.17
C HIS A 31 2.93 17.19 -7.51
N GLU A 32 2.54 16.35 -8.46
CA GLU A 32 2.06 16.76 -9.78
C GLU A 32 0.70 17.46 -9.68
N THR A 33 -0.27 16.86 -8.98
CA THR A 33 -1.65 17.36 -8.87
C THR A 33 -1.70 18.74 -8.22
N MET A 34 -0.86 18.96 -7.21
CA MET A 34 -0.80 20.22 -6.47
C MET A 34 0.14 21.24 -7.12
N GLY A 35 0.88 20.85 -8.17
CA GLY A 35 1.80 21.72 -8.89
C GLY A 35 2.96 22.21 -8.02
N TYR A 36 3.44 21.40 -7.07
CA TYR A 36 4.45 21.84 -6.09
C TYR A 36 5.81 22.16 -6.72
N ALA A 37 6.09 21.66 -7.93
CA ALA A 37 7.28 22.06 -8.69
C ALA A 37 7.29 23.57 -9.01
N GLU A 38 6.13 24.16 -9.30
CA GLU A 38 5.99 25.58 -9.63
C GLU A 38 5.60 26.41 -8.41
N ARG A 39 4.78 25.83 -7.53
CA ARG A 39 4.20 26.50 -6.37
C ARG A 39 4.34 25.63 -5.13
N PRO A 40 5.55 25.56 -4.53
CA PRO A 40 5.75 24.83 -3.29
C PRO A 40 4.78 25.30 -2.22
N ALA A 41 4.32 24.36 -1.39
CA ALA A 41 3.56 24.69 -0.19
C ALA A 41 4.38 25.63 0.72
N PRO A 42 3.73 26.59 1.40
CA PRO A 42 4.43 27.46 2.34
C PRO A 42 5.07 26.63 3.45
N GLU A 43 6.19 27.13 3.98
CA GLU A 43 6.83 26.49 5.12
C GLU A 43 5.88 26.45 6.33
N PRO A 44 5.69 25.27 6.97
CA PRO A 44 4.83 25.20 8.13
C PRO A 44 5.42 25.94 9.32
N ALA A 45 4.53 26.54 10.14
CA ALA A 45 4.92 27.29 11.34
C ALA A 45 5.62 26.43 12.39
N PHE A 46 5.34 25.12 12.40
CA PHE A 46 6.01 24.13 13.25
C PHE A 46 6.60 23.01 12.38
N LYS A 47 7.90 22.76 12.53
CA LYS A 47 8.63 21.70 11.81
C LYS A 47 9.21 20.71 12.80
N ALA A 48 8.73 19.47 12.77
CA ALA A 48 9.47 18.37 13.37
C ALA A 48 10.74 18.13 12.53
N GLY A 49 11.93 18.33 13.11
CA GLY A 49 13.19 18.18 12.39
C GLY A 49 13.42 19.27 11.33
N ARG A 50 13.59 20.52 11.78
CA ARG A 50 13.72 21.75 10.97
C ARG A 50 14.68 21.68 9.76
N GLU A 51 15.69 20.81 9.81
CA GLU A 51 16.70 20.65 8.75
C GLU A 51 16.42 19.48 7.80
N ARG A 52 15.29 18.78 7.96
CA ARG A 52 15.03 17.53 7.24
C ARG A 52 14.13 17.74 6.03
N THR A 53 14.40 16.95 5.00
CA THR A 53 13.82 17.06 3.64
C THR A 53 12.31 16.79 3.56
N GLY A 54 11.69 16.27 4.62
CA GLY A 54 10.26 15.94 4.61
C GLY A 54 9.32 17.13 4.42
N HIS A 55 9.77 18.35 4.74
CA HIS A 55 9.00 19.59 4.59
C HIS A 55 9.22 20.31 3.25
N ASP A 56 10.09 19.78 2.40
CA ASP A 56 10.36 20.35 1.09
C ASP A 56 9.34 19.79 0.09
N SER A 57 8.22 20.49 -0.06
CA SER A 57 7.18 20.13 -1.03
C SER A 57 7.64 20.29 -2.48
N SER A 58 8.71 21.07 -2.76
CA SER A 58 9.14 21.35 -4.13
C SER A 58 9.61 20.11 -4.89
N ARG A 59 9.91 19.02 -4.18
CA ARG A 59 10.34 17.74 -4.74
C ARG A 59 9.74 16.57 -3.97
N VAL A 60 9.61 15.44 -4.65
CA VAL A 60 9.28 14.16 -4.03
C VAL A 60 10.52 13.60 -3.33
N PRO A 61 10.45 13.23 -2.03
CA PRO A 61 11.57 12.66 -1.34
C PRO A 61 11.82 11.21 -1.79
N GLU A 62 13.07 10.77 -1.69
CA GLU A 62 13.37 9.35 -1.81
C GLU A 62 12.70 8.55 -0.67
N VAL A 63 12.13 7.40 -1.01
CA VAL A 63 11.55 6.47 -0.05
C VAL A 63 12.43 5.22 -0.01
N PRO A 64 13.13 4.93 1.09
CA PRO A 64 14.01 3.75 1.18
C PRO A 64 13.22 2.44 1.26
N LYS A 65 13.90 1.29 1.13
CA LYS A 65 13.28 -0.04 1.30
C LYS A 65 12.65 -0.14 2.69
N ALA A 66 11.42 -0.66 2.75
CA ALA A 66 10.71 -0.85 4.01
C ALA A 66 11.25 -2.05 4.80
N LEU A 67 11.16 -1.97 6.12
CA LEU A 67 11.32 -3.09 7.04
C LEU A 67 9.94 -3.66 7.33
N VAL A 68 9.77 -4.97 7.18
CA VAL A 68 8.47 -5.62 7.36
C VAL A 68 8.56 -6.68 8.44
N GLU A 69 7.76 -6.49 9.48
CA GLU A 69 7.61 -7.42 10.58
C GLU A 69 6.21 -8.02 10.57
N SER A 70 6.08 -9.27 11.01
CA SER A 70 4.77 -9.85 11.23
C SER A 70 4.71 -10.70 12.48
N TRP A 71 3.57 -10.65 13.15
CA TRP A 71 3.23 -11.50 14.29
C TRP A 71 1.83 -12.10 14.10
N THR A 72 1.56 -13.14 14.87
CA THR A 72 0.24 -13.78 14.88
C THR A 72 -0.70 -13.05 15.82
N THR A 73 -1.97 -12.90 15.43
CA THR A 73 -3.05 -12.41 16.30
C THR A 73 -4.27 -13.32 16.27
N ASP A 74 -4.99 -13.35 17.38
CA ASP A 74 -6.33 -13.92 17.50
C ASP A 74 -7.43 -12.84 17.31
N ASP A 75 -7.06 -11.56 17.19
CA ASP A 75 -7.94 -10.45 16.82
C ASP A 75 -8.07 -10.27 15.30
N THR A 76 -8.69 -9.17 14.86
CA THR A 76 -8.80 -8.83 13.43
C THR A 76 -7.41 -8.57 12.82
N PRO A 77 -7.03 -9.27 11.73
CA PRO A 77 -5.77 -9.00 11.04
C PRO A 77 -5.67 -7.56 10.55
N GLY A 78 -4.46 -7.02 10.49
CA GLY A 78 -4.24 -5.61 10.21
C GLY A 78 -2.81 -5.30 9.82
N MET A 79 -2.63 -4.22 9.08
CA MET A 79 -1.35 -3.55 8.91
C MET A 79 -1.36 -2.25 9.72
N PHE A 80 -0.31 -2.05 10.50
CA PHE A 80 0.03 -0.77 11.07
C PHE A 80 1.17 -0.18 10.24
N PHE A 81 0.92 0.99 9.66
CA PHE A 81 1.88 1.69 8.83
C PHE A 81 1.60 3.19 8.87
N THR A 82 2.61 3.93 9.33
CA THR A 82 2.71 5.39 9.19
C THR A 82 4.15 5.71 8.84
N TYR A 83 4.34 6.43 7.75
CA TYR A 83 5.63 6.89 7.27
C TYR A 83 5.64 8.40 7.17
N LYS A 84 6.74 9.00 7.60
CA LYS A 84 6.95 10.44 7.69
C LYS A 84 8.37 10.71 7.21
N ALA A 85 8.50 11.36 6.05
CA ALA A 85 9.77 11.50 5.37
C ALA A 85 10.77 12.31 6.22
N GLU A 86 10.29 13.23 7.06
CA GLU A 86 11.12 14.01 7.97
C GLU A 86 11.78 13.14 9.06
N TYR A 87 11.38 11.88 9.26
CA TYR A 87 12.08 11.02 10.23
C TYR A 87 13.33 10.34 9.65
N GLY A 88 13.51 10.35 8.32
CA GLY A 88 14.75 9.93 7.64
C GLY A 88 15.12 8.44 7.77
N GLY A 89 14.29 7.64 8.42
CA GLY A 89 14.46 6.20 8.58
C GLY A 89 13.70 5.38 7.52
N PRO A 90 13.95 4.07 7.44
CA PRO A 90 13.15 3.18 6.61
C PRO A 90 11.69 3.13 7.10
N PRO A 91 10.71 3.06 6.19
CA PRO A 91 9.33 2.79 6.58
C PRO A 91 9.24 1.45 7.31
N LEU A 92 8.63 1.45 8.50
CA LEU A 92 8.37 0.22 9.26
C LEU A 92 6.92 -0.21 9.01
N ILE A 93 6.76 -1.43 8.50
CA ILE A 93 5.47 -2.06 8.24
C ILE A 93 5.30 -3.18 9.25
N GLN A 94 4.20 -3.11 10.00
CA GLN A 94 3.90 -4.03 11.07
C GLN A 94 2.61 -4.79 10.75
N LEU A 95 2.74 -6.09 10.49
CA LEU A 95 1.63 -6.96 10.11
C LEU A 95 1.16 -7.80 11.31
N SER A 96 -0.14 -7.74 11.59
CA SER A 96 -0.83 -8.59 12.53
C SER A 96 -1.68 -9.57 11.72
N VAL A 97 -1.33 -10.86 11.69
CA VAL A 97 -1.94 -11.85 10.77
C VAL A 97 -2.44 -13.10 11.51
N ARG A 98 -3.33 -13.88 10.87
CA ARG A 98 -3.76 -15.17 11.43
C ARG A 98 -2.65 -16.22 11.37
N ARG A 99 -2.73 -17.25 12.24
CA ARG A 99 -1.82 -18.43 12.20
C ARG A 99 -1.79 -19.11 10.84
N THR A 100 -2.90 -19.06 10.10
CA THR A 100 -3.03 -19.68 8.78
C THR A 100 -2.43 -18.85 7.64
N TRP A 101 -2.06 -17.58 7.89
CA TRP A 101 -1.59 -16.64 6.87
C TRP A 101 -0.38 -17.17 6.09
N ALA A 102 0.60 -17.75 6.79
CA ALA A 102 1.79 -18.29 6.13
C ALA A 102 1.45 -19.36 5.07
N ARG A 103 0.39 -20.15 5.29
CA ARG A 103 -0.04 -21.18 4.35
C ARG A 103 -1.04 -20.66 3.31
N GLN A 104 -2.00 -19.83 3.74
CA GLN A 104 -3.12 -19.40 2.91
C GLN A 104 -2.78 -18.20 2.03
N VAL A 105 -1.83 -17.37 2.45
CA VAL A 105 -1.44 -16.13 1.75
C VAL A 105 -0.03 -16.25 1.22
N ALA A 106 0.97 -16.43 2.10
CA ALA A 106 2.37 -16.45 1.67
C ALA A 106 2.67 -17.65 0.76
N ALA A 107 2.59 -18.88 1.27
CA ALA A 107 2.87 -20.10 0.50
C ALA A 107 2.05 -20.22 -0.79
N ALA A 108 0.82 -19.69 -0.79
CA ALA A 108 -0.07 -19.72 -1.94
C ALA A 108 0.19 -18.60 -2.97
N GLY A 109 1.13 -17.69 -2.71
CA GLY A 109 1.52 -16.62 -3.63
C GLY A 109 0.58 -15.41 -3.65
N TRP A 110 -0.23 -15.21 -2.60
CA TRP A 110 -1.24 -14.14 -2.52
C TRP A 110 -0.82 -12.95 -1.66
N ALA A 111 0.45 -12.85 -1.25
CA ALA A 111 0.93 -11.80 -0.34
C ALA A 111 0.66 -10.37 -0.85
N VAL A 112 0.62 -10.18 -2.16
CA VAL A 112 0.27 -8.91 -2.82
C VAL A 112 -0.76 -9.17 -3.91
N LEU A 113 -1.88 -8.45 -3.88
CA LEU A 113 -2.92 -8.47 -4.91
C LEU A 113 -3.26 -7.04 -5.32
N GLY A 114 -3.26 -6.74 -6.63
CA GLY A 114 -3.53 -5.38 -7.12
C GLY A 114 -2.62 -4.32 -6.51
N GLY A 115 -1.36 -4.65 -6.22
CA GLY A 115 -0.40 -3.76 -5.55
C GLY A 115 -0.63 -3.56 -4.05
N CYS A 116 -1.59 -4.24 -3.45
CA CYS A 116 -1.95 -4.11 -2.05
C CYS A 116 -1.50 -5.33 -1.25
N ALA A 117 -1.01 -5.12 -0.03
CA ALA A 117 -0.62 -6.20 0.87
C ALA A 117 -1.87 -6.96 1.36
N VAL A 118 -1.87 -8.29 1.25
CA VAL A 118 -2.97 -9.14 1.72
C VAL A 118 -2.70 -9.62 3.15
N LEU A 119 -3.64 -9.32 4.04
CA LEU A 119 -3.57 -9.55 5.48
C LEU A 119 -4.32 -10.81 5.89
N ASP A 120 -5.36 -11.17 5.14
CA ASP A 120 -6.11 -12.41 5.32
C ASP A 120 -6.95 -12.75 4.08
N VAL A 121 -7.30 -14.03 3.91
CA VAL A 121 -8.31 -14.47 2.92
C VAL A 121 -9.61 -14.73 3.66
N LEU A 122 -10.62 -13.91 3.37
CA LEU A 122 -11.92 -13.93 4.05
C LEU A 122 -12.88 -14.91 3.41
N ASP A 123 -12.76 -15.12 2.09
CA ASP A 123 -13.61 -16.03 1.34
C ASP A 123 -12.88 -16.62 0.13
N TRP A 124 -13.27 -17.82 -0.28
CA TRP A 124 -12.66 -18.59 -1.35
C TRP A 124 -13.65 -18.85 -2.49
N ASP A 125 -13.19 -18.73 -3.73
CA ASP A 125 -13.88 -19.24 -4.91
C ASP A 125 -13.59 -20.75 -5.02
N GLU A 126 -14.49 -21.55 -4.46
CA GLU A 126 -14.44 -23.02 -4.46
C GLU A 126 -14.91 -23.64 -5.80
N SER A 127 -15.35 -22.82 -6.77
CA SER A 127 -15.79 -23.31 -8.09
C SER A 127 -14.62 -23.68 -9.01
N VAL A 128 -13.39 -23.29 -8.65
CA VAL A 128 -12.16 -23.53 -9.40
C VAL A 128 -11.16 -24.34 -8.56
N SER A 129 -10.32 -25.13 -9.25
CA SER A 129 -9.26 -25.92 -8.62
C SER A 129 -7.89 -25.63 -9.26
N PRO A 130 -6.87 -25.19 -8.50
CA PRO A 130 -6.93 -24.91 -7.06
C PRO A 130 -7.83 -23.70 -6.76
N ARG A 131 -8.47 -23.72 -5.57
CA ARG A 131 -9.29 -22.60 -5.11
C ARG A 131 -8.47 -21.32 -5.03
N ARG A 132 -9.12 -20.19 -5.24
CA ARG A 132 -8.50 -18.86 -5.24
C ARG A 132 -9.27 -17.87 -4.36
N PRO A 133 -8.64 -16.81 -3.82
CA PRO A 133 -9.35 -15.83 -3.00
C PRO A 133 -10.50 -15.16 -3.75
N ALA A 134 -11.70 -15.12 -3.15
CA ALA A 134 -12.84 -14.34 -3.64
C ALA A 134 -12.99 -13.01 -2.88
N ARG A 135 -12.60 -13.01 -1.61
CA ARG A 135 -12.57 -11.82 -0.76
C ARG A 135 -11.34 -11.85 0.14
N VAL A 136 -10.68 -10.72 0.29
CA VAL A 136 -9.49 -10.57 1.11
C VAL A 136 -9.61 -9.38 2.03
N ARG A 137 -8.85 -9.40 3.12
CA ARG A 137 -8.52 -8.19 3.86
C ARG A 137 -7.17 -7.70 3.34
N ALA A 138 -7.11 -6.47 2.85
CA ALA A 138 -5.92 -5.88 2.26
C ALA A 138 -5.61 -4.51 2.88
N ALA A 139 -4.34 -4.12 2.84
CA ALA A 139 -3.90 -2.80 3.25
C ALA A 139 -3.77 -1.87 2.04
N LEU A 140 -4.46 -0.74 2.12
CA LEU A 140 -4.42 0.34 1.14
C LEU A 140 -3.50 1.45 1.67
N VAL A 141 -2.56 1.87 0.84
CA VAL A 141 -1.59 2.91 1.19
C VAL A 141 -2.07 4.24 0.62
N TRP A 142 -2.14 5.24 1.49
CA TRP A 142 -2.40 6.63 1.15
C TRP A 142 -1.13 7.43 1.40
N ALA A 143 -0.83 8.35 0.50
CA ALA A 143 0.32 9.23 0.61
C ALA A 143 -0.06 10.62 0.12
N ASP A 144 0.37 11.63 0.88
CA ASP A 144 -0.02 13.03 0.75
C ASP A 144 1.07 13.96 1.31
N TYR A 145 1.06 15.23 0.90
CA TYR A 145 1.78 16.29 1.59
C TYR A 145 0.91 16.96 2.67
N ASP A 146 1.31 16.82 3.93
CA ASP A 146 0.71 17.51 5.07
C ASP A 146 1.40 18.85 5.32
N ALA A 147 0.76 19.94 4.86
CA ALA A 147 1.24 21.32 5.07
C ALA A 147 1.22 21.79 6.55
N GLY A 148 0.83 20.91 7.48
CA GLY A 148 1.00 21.08 8.91
C GLY A 148 2.36 20.58 9.40
N MET A 149 2.36 19.66 10.38
CA MET A 149 3.56 19.31 11.16
C MET A 149 4.51 18.34 10.46
N HIS A 150 4.08 17.65 9.39
CA HIS A 150 4.75 16.44 8.91
C HIS A 150 5.26 16.47 7.47
N GLY A 151 4.78 17.38 6.62
CA GLY A 151 5.15 17.37 5.20
C GLY A 151 4.78 16.04 4.54
N TRP A 152 5.68 15.45 3.75
CA TRP A 152 5.44 14.19 3.04
C TRP A 152 5.20 13.01 3.98
N ARG A 153 3.98 12.46 3.94
CA ARG A 153 3.58 11.35 4.81
C ARG A 153 2.75 10.30 4.10
N ALA A 154 2.81 9.09 4.60
CA ALA A 154 1.96 8.00 4.14
C ALA A 154 1.41 7.21 5.32
N HIS A 155 0.26 6.60 5.13
CA HIS A 155 -0.37 5.74 6.13
C HIS A 155 -1.17 4.65 5.43
N ALA A 156 -1.52 3.61 6.16
CA ALA A 156 -2.35 2.54 5.63
C ALA A 156 -3.72 2.48 6.27
N ASP A 157 -4.67 2.02 5.46
CA ASP A 157 -6.02 1.68 5.88
C ASP A 157 -6.31 0.22 5.51
N ASN A 158 -6.96 -0.51 6.41
CA ASN A 158 -7.22 -1.94 6.28
C ASN A 158 -8.66 -2.16 5.81
N ARG A 159 -8.84 -2.69 4.60
CA ARG A 159 -10.16 -2.86 3.98
C ARG A 159 -10.41 -4.29 3.57
N ASP A 160 -11.67 -4.69 3.69
CA ASP A 160 -12.16 -5.93 3.11
C ASP A 160 -12.57 -5.67 1.67
N LEU A 161 -11.95 -6.36 0.71
CA LEU A 161 -12.11 -6.12 -0.71
C LEU A 161 -12.47 -7.41 -1.44
N ARG A 162 -13.30 -7.29 -2.47
CA ARG A 162 -13.57 -8.40 -3.40
C ARG A 162 -12.40 -8.54 -4.37
N VAL A 163 -12.13 -9.78 -4.78
CA VAL A 163 -11.14 -10.09 -5.81
C VAL A 163 -11.88 -10.47 -7.09
N ALA A 164 -11.66 -9.71 -8.15
CA ALA A 164 -12.09 -10.06 -9.49
C ALA A 164 -10.97 -10.83 -10.19
N TRP A 165 -11.36 -11.84 -10.96
CA TRP A 165 -10.40 -12.67 -11.70
C TRP A 165 -10.65 -12.56 -13.19
N GLY A 166 -9.62 -12.17 -13.91
CA GLY A 166 -9.62 -12.16 -15.37
C GLY A 166 -9.58 -13.59 -15.95
N PRO A 167 -9.91 -13.74 -17.25
CA PRO A 167 -9.91 -15.05 -17.93
C PRO A 167 -8.55 -15.76 -17.90
N GLN A 168 -7.46 -15.00 -17.81
CA GLN A 168 -6.08 -15.49 -17.76
C GLN A 168 -5.58 -15.76 -16.33
N GLY A 169 -6.47 -15.67 -15.33
CA GLY A 169 -6.11 -15.87 -13.92
C GLY A 169 -5.46 -14.65 -13.26
N GLN A 170 -5.54 -13.47 -13.87
CA GLN A 170 -5.08 -12.24 -13.24
C GLN A 170 -6.06 -11.78 -12.17
N ALA A 171 -5.57 -11.52 -10.95
CA ALA A 171 -6.36 -10.98 -9.86
C ALA A 171 -6.33 -9.45 -9.84
N THR A 172 -7.50 -8.83 -9.70
CA THR A 172 -7.65 -7.40 -9.43
C THR A 172 -8.51 -7.20 -8.19
N LEU A 173 -8.17 -6.18 -7.40
CA LEU A 173 -9.00 -5.80 -6.26
C LEU A 173 -10.11 -4.87 -6.74
N VAL A 174 -11.34 -5.18 -6.37
CA VAL A 174 -12.49 -4.32 -6.67
C VAL A 174 -12.56 -3.24 -5.60
N MET A 175 -12.12 -2.04 -5.96
CA MET A 175 -12.14 -0.88 -5.08
C MET A 175 -13.58 -0.42 -4.86
N PRO A 176 -13.97 -0.03 -3.62
CA PRO A 176 -15.34 0.39 -3.33
C PRO A 176 -15.65 1.82 -3.82
N TRP A 177 -14.66 2.52 -4.36
CA TRP A 177 -14.82 3.79 -5.08
C TRP A 177 -14.45 3.61 -6.55
N LYS A 178 -15.05 4.43 -7.43
CA LYS A 178 -14.55 4.55 -8.80
C LYS A 178 -13.16 5.16 -8.75
N GLU A 179 -12.16 4.49 -9.31
CA GLU A 179 -10.90 5.17 -9.64
C GLU A 179 -11.22 6.32 -10.61
N PRO A 180 -10.66 7.53 -10.42
CA PRO A 180 -10.76 8.55 -11.45
C PRO A 180 -10.10 7.99 -12.71
N SER A 181 -10.92 7.71 -13.72
CA SER A 181 -10.43 7.29 -15.03
C SER A 181 -9.53 8.39 -15.57
N ALA A 182 -8.28 8.05 -15.88
CA ALA A 182 -7.37 8.92 -16.61
C ALA A 182 -7.98 9.16 -18.00
N GLY A 183 -8.74 10.25 -18.15
CA GLY A 183 -9.47 10.56 -19.36
C GLY A 183 -10.23 11.86 -19.19
N HIS A 184 -9.65 12.93 -19.73
CA HIS A 184 -10.37 14.15 -20.08
C HIS A 184 -11.62 13.78 -20.89
N GLU A 185 -12.80 13.99 -20.33
CA GLU A 185 -13.95 14.43 -21.12
C GLU A 185 -14.09 15.93 -20.86
N VAL A 186 -13.64 16.72 -21.84
CA VAL A 186 -14.06 18.11 -21.96
C VAL A 186 -15.50 18.06 -22.45
N GLU A 187 -16.47 18.18 -21.55
CA GLU A 187 -17.83 18.51 -21.94
C GLU A 187 -17.85 19.97 -22.37
N THR A 188 -17.80 20.21 -23.68
CA THR A 188 -18.29 21.47 -24.26
C THR A 188 -19.81 21.41 -24.31
N GLY A 189 -20.47 22.18 -23.46
CA GLY A 189 -21.88 22.54 -23.53
C GLY A 189 -22.05 24.03 -23.34
#